data_AF-A0A1V8SG36-F1
#
_entry.id   AF-A0A1V8SG36-F1
#
_cell.length_a   1.000
_cell.length_b   1.000
_cell.length_c   1.000
_cell.angle_alpha   90.00
_cell.angle_beta   90.00
_cell.angle_gamma   90.00
#
_symmetry.space_group_name_H-M   'P 1'
#
loop_
_entity.id
_entity.type
_entity.pdbx_description
1 polymer ?
#
loop_
_entity_poly.entity_id
_entity_poly.type
_entity_poly.pdbx_seq_one_letter_code
_entity_poly.pdbx_strand_id
1 'polypeptide(L)'
;MIELVDREHGRFTCDDSPNLIRLMLQTANFERSEPRDGVFGLLGMLKDIPDGLVPDYRKSVAVVYQETTRYLLRRWNNLAVLQNIQHPPGGPRDCSWAFSNDFGSDQSVITDGVLCHHDYQAHGGLEDPNLLASEGDDLNTILLQGIETDSILVVSTVCTIAIWRSYSLLSPWLLKVAEDLSLSHSRDPGGRISIMEEVIESLARTIVAGSGGTQSSGTKKATPEHVKGVAAWFKTILDHDLASSDAETYYTICKTARIRAHERASLSHLVNRRLFKTRDGKLGLGPQAMRPGDSITALRGSDLPVILRPCEQEFRFIGLSYVNGLMYGETVPALQAAGVEEHVFIVR
;
A
#
# COMPACT_ATOMS: atom_id res chain seq x y z
N MET A 1 -2.22 42.44 3.98
CA MET A 1 -1.45 41.18 3.93
C MET A 1 -2.36 40.15 4.58
N ILE A 2 -3.02 39.30 3.80
CA ILE A 2 -3.99 38.34 4.33
C ILE A 2 -3.20 37.22 5.00
N GLU A 3 -3.23 37.17 6.33
CA GLU A 3 -2.73 36.01 7.08
C GLU A 3 -3.65 34.83 6.80
N LEU A 4 -3.18 33.93 5.92
CA LEU A 4 -3.86 32.69 5.54
C LEU A 4 -3.75 31.59 6.61
N VAL A 5 -3.33 31.91 7.84
CA VAL A 5 -3.05 30.93 8.89
C VAL A 5 -4.07 31.07 10.00
N ASP A 6 -5.09 30.21 10.00
CA ASP A 6 -5.99 30.02 11.13
C ASP A 6 -5.23 29.34 12.27
N ARG A 7 -4.66 30.16 13.16
CA ARG A 7 -3.94 29.70 14.35
C ARG A 7 -4.88 29.24 15.47
N GLU A 8 -6.15 29.60 15.42
CA GLU A 8 -7.12 29.28 16.48
C GLU A 8 -7.84 27.95 16.26
N HIS A 9 -8.07 27.56 15.00
CA HIS A 9 -8.76 26.30 14.64
C HIS A 9 -7.89 25.33 13.84
N GLY A 10 -6.67 25.73 13.46
CA GLY A 10 -5.69 24.83 12.84
C GLY A 10 -5.21 23.76 13.84
N ARG A 11 -5.35 22.48 13.49
CA ARG A 11 -4.71 21.38 14.23
C ARG A 11 -3.20 21.39 13.99
N PHE A 12 -2.48 22.22 14.73
CA PHE A 12 -1.02 22.15 14.83
C PHE A 12 -0.67 21.70 16.24
N THR A 13 -0.24 20.43 16.37
CA THR A 13 0.50 20.01 17.55
C THR A 13 1.73 20.89 17.65
N CYS A 14 1.92 21.54 18.78
CA CYS A 14 2.94 22.55 19.03
C CYS A 14 4.39 22.07 18.84
N ASP A 15 4.60 20.76 18.65
CA ASP A 15 5.90 20.13 18.39
C ASP A 15 6.11 19.65 16.93
N ASP A 16 5.11 19.69 16.05
CA ASP A 16 5.22 19.19 14.67
C ASP A 16 5.23 20.34 13.66
N SER A 17 6.39 20.98 13.45
CA SER A 17 6.57 21.80 12.25
C SER A 17 6.26 20.92 11.01
N PRO A 18 5.46 21.40 10.04
CA PRO A 18 5.10 20.57 8.89
C PRO A 18 6.38 20.22 8.12
N ASN A 19 6.67 18.93 8.01
CA ASN A 19 7.79 18.47 7.21
C ASN A 19 7.40 18.43 5.72
N LEU A 20 8.41 18.42 4.85
CA LEU A 20 8.21 18.53 3.40
C LEU A 20 7.26 17.46 2.86
N ILE A 21 7.39 16.21 3.31
CA ILE A 21 6.49 15.13 2.85
C ILE A 21 5.03 15.39 3.20
N ARG A 22 4.75 15.89 4.41
CA ARG A 22 3.38 16.20 4.84
C ARG A 22 2.79 17.34 4.02
N LEU A 23 3.56 18.39 3.74
CA LEU A 23 3.12 19.48 2.87
C LEU A 23 2.86 19.00 1.44
N MET A 24 3.74 18.17 0.88
CA MET A 24 3.57 17.59 -0.46
C MET A 24 2.29 16.77 -0.57
N LEU A 25 1.93 16.01 0.48
CA LEU A 25 0.70 15.22 0.55
C LEU A 25 -0.55 16.11 0.71
N GLN A 26 -0.49 17.10 1.61
CA GLN A 26 -1.62 18.00 1.86
C GLN A 26 -1.96 18.88 0.65
N THR A 27 -0.94 19.24 -0.13
CA THR A 27 -1.08 20.10 -1.32
C THR A 27 -1.11 19.31 -2.63
N ALA A 28 -1.17 17.98 -2.57
CA ALA A 28 -1.21 17.11 -3.76
C ALA A 28 -2.36 17.43 -4.71
N ASN A 29 -3.48 17.94 -4.17
CA ASN A 29 -4.69 18.29 -4.91
C ASN A 29 -4.73 19.74 -5.42
N PHE A 30 -3.72 20.55 -5.11
CA PHE A 30 -3.76 21.96 -5.44
C PHE A 30 -3.32 22.17 -6.89
N GLU A 31 -4.00 23.06 -7.59
CA GLU A 31 -3.58 23.46 -8.94
C GLU A 31 -2.20 24.12 -8.90
N ARG A 32 -1.37 23.80 -9.90
CA ARG A 32 -0.02 24.32 -10.04
C ARG A 32 0.22 24.71 -11.49
N SER A 33 0.53 25.98 -11.73
CA SER A 33 0.94 26.44 -13.07
C SER A 33 2.35 25.97 -13.43
N GLU A 34 3.16 25.65 -12.42
CA GLU A 34 4.53 25.16 -12.56
C GLU A 34 4.67 23.85 -11.76
N PRO A 35 4.86 22.68 -12.41
CA PRO A 35 4.90 21.37 -11.73
C PRO A 35 5.96 21.24 -10.62
N ARG A 36 7.09 21.96 -10.73
CA ARG A 36 8.18 21.93 -9.74
C ARG A 36 7.82 22.66 -8.44
N ASP A 37 6.79 23.51 -8.45
CA ASP A 37 6.29 24.18 -7.24
C ASP A 37 5.58 23.23 -6.28
N GLY A 38 5.34 21.99 -6.71
CA GLY A 38 5.01 20.88 -5.81
C GLY A 38 6.07 20.55 -4.77
N VAL A 39 7.29 21.05 -4.96
CA VAL A 39 8.41 21.01 -4.02
C VAL A 39 8.87 22.43 -3.70
N PHE A 40 9.28 23.20 -4.71
CA PHE A 40 9.93 24.50 -4.51
C PHE A 40 9.02 25.53 -3.84
N GLY A 41 7.73 25.55 -4.19
CA GLY A 41 6.74 26.45 -3.57
C GLY A 41 6.50 26.15 -2.08
N LEU A 42 6.82 24.93 -1.63
CA LEU A 42 6.64 24.50 -0.24
C LEU A 42 7.86 24.79 0.64
N LEU A 43 9.05 25.02 0.05
CA LEU A 43 10.28 25.23 0.82
C LEU A 43 10.19 26.44 1.75
N GLY A 44 9.50 27.50 1.33
CA GLY A 44 9.26 28.70 2.16
C GLY A 44 8.31 28.48 3.34
N MET A 45 7.61 27.34 3.40
CA MET A 45 6.73 26.95 4.51
C MET A 45 7.43 26.08 5.55
N LEU A 46 8.64 25.61 5.27
CA LEU A 46 9.42 24.79 6.18
C LEU A 46 10.15 25.65 7.21
N LYS A 47 10.20 25.17 8.46
CA LYS A 47 11.02 25.79 9.51
C LYS A 47 12.51 25.58 9.24
N ASP A 48 12.87 24.39 8.78
CA ASP A 48 14.23 24.01 8.39
C ASP A 48 14.27 23.75 6.88
N ILE A 49 14.92 24.63 6.13
CA ILE A 49 15.08 24.48 4.68
C ILE A 49 16.11 23.36 4.43
N PRO A 50 15.78 22.35 3.63
CA PRO A 50 16.71 21.29 3.26
C PRO A 50 18.00 21.82 2.63
N ASP A 51 19.16 21.43 3.17
CA ASP A 51 20.44 21.68 2.52
C ASP A 51 20.48 21.01 1.13
N GLY A 52 20.82 21.79 0.10
CA GLY A 52 20.95 21.30 -1.27
C GLY A 52 19.65 21.25 -2.09
N LEU A 53 18.46 21.40 -1.48
CA LEU A 53 17.20 21.52 -2.21
C LEU A 53 16.85 23.00 -2.40
N VAL A 54 17.49 23.62 -3.39
CA VAL A 54 17.23 25.03 -3.77
C VAL A 54 16.39 25.11 -5.04
N PRO A 55 15.49 26.11 -5.18
CA PRO A 55 14.73 26.29 -6.41
C PRO A 55 15.63 26.46 -7.65
N ASP A 56 15.60 25.47 -8.54
CA ASP A 56 16.29 25.50 -9.83
C ASP A 56 15.36 25.05 -10.95
N TYR A 57 14.69 26.02 -11.58
CA TYR A 57 13.76 25.80 -12.70
C TYR A 57 14.45 25.49 -14.03
N ARG A 58 15.76 25.21 -14.05
CA ARG A 58 16.43 24.62 -15.23
C ARG A 58 16.39 23.10 -15.19
N LYS A 59 16.18 22.50 -14.00
CA LYS A 59 16.05 21.05 -13.84
C LYS A 59 14.71 20.56 -14.41
N SER A 60 14.71 19.33 -14.94
CA SER A 60 13.48 18.65 -15.31
C SER A 60 12.66 18.33 -14.05
N VAL A 61 11.35 18.16 -14.22
CA VAL A 61 10.44 17.79 -13.13
C VAL A 61 10.89 16.48 -12.46
N ALA A 62 11.31 15.49 -13.24
CA ALA A 62 11.79 14.19 -12.74
C ALA A 62 13.00 14.33 -11.82
N VAL A 63 13.99 15.13 -12.22
CA VAL A 63 15.22 15.36 -11.42
C VAL A 63 14.87 15.99 -10.07
N VAL A 64 13.95 16.97 -10.03
CA VAL A 64 13.52 17.61 -8.78
C VAL A 64 12.90 16.60 -7.81
N TYR A 65 12.01 15.72 -8.27
CA TYR A 65 11.40 14.71 -7.42
C TYR A 65 12.38 13.59 -6.99
N GLN A 66 13.34 13.21 -7.86
CA GLN A 66 14.41 12.27 -7.51
C GLN A 66 15.31 12.83 -6.39
N GLU A 67 15.79 14.07 -6.54
CA GLU A 67 16.60 14.74 -5.52
C GLU A 67 15.82 14.93 -4.21
N THR A 68 14.56 15.33 -4.30
CA THR A 68 13.67 15.49 -3.14
C THR A 68 13.49 14.17 -2.40
N THR A 69 13.24 13.08 -3.12
CA THR A 69 13.03 11.76 -2.51
C THR A 69 14.32 11.26 -1.86
N ARG A 70 15.49 11.43 -2.50
CA ARG A 70 16.79 11.11 -1.88
C ARG A 70 17.04 11.92 -0.62
N TYR A 71 16.74 13.22 -0.64
CA TYR A 71 16.84 14.05 0.54
C TYR A 71 15.98 13.49 1.69
N LEU A 72 14.72 13.13 1.43
CA LEU A 72 13.81 12.58 2.44
C LEU A 72 14.31 11.23 3.01
N LEU A 73 14.79 10.33 2.15
CA LEU A 73 15.40 9.05 2.55
C LEU A 73 16.59 9.27 3.49
N ARG A 74 17.47 10.23 3.16
CA ARG A 74 18.69 10.54 3.92
C ARG A 74 18.40 11.26 5.23
N ARG A 75 17.53 12.28 5.19
CA ARG A 75 17.25 13.18 6.33
C ARG A 75 16.71 12.44 7.55
N TRP A 76 15.93 11.38 7.32
CA TRP A 76 15.33 10.56 8.37
C TRP A 76 15.91 9.15 8.47
N ASN A 77 16.84 8.80 7.57
CA ASN A 77 17.41 7.46 7.44
C ASN A 77 16.32 6.36 7.53
N ASN A 78 15.22 6.54 6.79
CA ASN A 78 14.10 5.61 6.78
C ASN A 78 13.41 5.60 5.41
N LEU A 79 12.51 4.63 5.21
CA LEU A 79 11.79 4.42 3.95
C LEU A 79 10.39 5.05 3.94
N ALA A 80 10.09 5.97 4.86
CA ALA A 80 8.75 6.54 5.03
C ALA A 80 8.23 7.26 3.76
N VAL A 81 9.12 7.85 2.97
CA VAL A 81 8.75 8.50 1.71
C VAL A 81 8.22 7.51 0.68
N LEU A 82 8.78 6.29 0.62
CA LEU A 82 8.38 5.28 -0.34
C LEU A 82 6.95 4.77 -0.11
N GLN A 83 6.41 4.95 1.09
CA GLN A 83 5.04 4.57 1.41
C GLN A 83 3.98 5.34 0.61
N ASN A 84 4.36 6.51 0.10
CA ASN A 84 3.47 7.40 -0.63
C ASN A 84 3.57 7.21 -2.15
N ILE A 85 4.42 6.29 -2.61
CA ILE A 85 4.60 6.02 -4.03
C ILE A 85 3.54 5.05 -4.50
N GLN A 86 2.90 5.42 -5.60
CA GLN A 86 1.90 4.62 -6.26
C GLN A 86 2.14 4.64 -7.76
N HIS A 87 1.75 3.55 -8.41
CA HIS A 87 1.85 3.41 -9.85
C HIS A 87 0.49 3.03 -10.43
N PRO A 88 0.18 3.49 -11.66
CA PRO A 88 -1.02 3.06 -12.36
C PRO A 88 -0.99 1.54 -12.62
N PRO A 89 -2.12 0.90 -12.95
CA PRO A 89 -2.18 -0.53 -13.23
C PRO A 89 -1.17 -1.04 -14.27
N GLY A 90 -0.72 -0.17 -15.19
CA GLY A 90 0.30 -0.48 -16.20
C GLY A 90 1.75 -0.52 -15.67
N GLY A 91 1.98 -0.15 -14.42
CA GLY A 91 3.31 -0.06 -13.80
C GLY A 91 3.92 1.34 -13.80
N PRO A 92 5.12 1.50 -13.21
CA PRO A 92 5.87 2.75 -13.21
C PRO A 92 6.26 3.15 -14.64
N ARG A 93 6.07 4.43 -14.98
CA ARG A 93 6.43 5.01 -16.28
C ARG A 93 7.91 5.39 -16.35
N ASP A 94 8.40 6.02 -15.28
CA ASP A 94 9.76 6.51 -15.15
C ASP A 94 10.45 5.86 -13.93
N CYS A 95 11.26 6.65 -13.22
CA CYS A 95 11.96 6.31 -11.98
C CYS A 95 10.97 5.83 -10.91
N SER A 96 10.97 4.53 -10.61
CA SER A 96 9.88 3.91 -9.87
C SER A 96 9.88 4.23 -8.38
N TRP A 97 11.02 4.68 -7.85
CA TRP A 97 11.17 5.03 -6.44
C TRP A 97 11.07 6.54 -6.18
N ALA A 98 10.91 7.39 -7.20
CA ALA A 98 10.79 8.84 -6.99
C ALA A 98 9.35 9.21 -6.60
N PHE A 99 9.16 9.76 -5.41
CA PHE A 99 7.87 10.27 -4.98
C PHE A 99 7.53 11.56 -5.71
N SER A 100 6.45 11.53 -6.48
CA SER A 100 5.85 12.70 -7.11
C SER A 100 4.42 12.89 -6.59
N ASN A 101 4.03 14.15 -6.39
CA ASN A 101 2.65 14.52 -6.08
C ASN A 101 1.91 15.05 -7.33
N ASP A 102 2.40 14.74 -8.53
CA ASP A 102 1.69 14.95 -9.80
C ASP A 102 0.84 13.72 -10.13
N PHE A 103 -0.35 13.66 -9.53
CA PHE A 103 -1.29 12.55 -9.72
C PHE A 103 -2.17 12.71 -10.98
N GLY A 104 -1.89 13.72 -11.81
CA GLY A 104 -2.73 14.07 -12.97
C GLY A 104 -4.17 14.45 -12.59
N SER A 105 -5.07 14.46 -13.58
CA SER A 105 -6.50 14.74 -13.36
C SER A 105 -7.26 13.58 -12.69
N ASP A 106 -6.60 12.45 -12.45
CA ASP A 106 -7.23 11.26 -11.88
C ASP A 106 -7.15 11.30 -10.35
N GLN A 107 -8.08 12.05 -9.75
CA GLN A 107 -8.23 12.19 -8.29
C GLN A 107 -8.54 10.86 -7.56
N SER A 108 -8.70 9.74 -8.28
CA SER A 108 -8.94 8.41 -7.67
C SER A 108 -7.73 7.86 -6.93
N VAL A 109 -6.51 8.34 -7.23
CA VAL A 109 -5.23 7.92 -6.63
C VAL A 109 -5.10 8.35 -5.16
N ILE A 110 -5.86 9.36 -4.74
CA ILE A 110 -5.68 10.03 -3.44
C ILE A 110 -6.41 9.30 -2.30
N THR A 111 -7.20 8.27 -2.62
CA THR A 111 -8.01 7.55 -1.64
C THR A 111 -7.49 6.17 -1.26
N ASP A 112 -6.26 5.81 -1.62
CA ASP A 112 -5.64 4.58 -1.12
C ASP A 112 -5.50 4.71 0.39
N GLY A 113 -6.22 3.87 1.14
CA GLY A 113 -5.99 3.76 2.57
C GLY A 113 -4.52 3.41 2.80
N VAL A 114 -3.80 4.26 3.54
CA VAL A 114 -2.46 3.94 4.04
C VAL A 114 -2.57 2.64 4.83
N LEU A 115 -1.79 1.62 4.46
CA LEU A 115 -1.77 0.37 5.21
C LEU A 115 -1.40 0.69 6.65
N CYS A 116 -2.22 0.25 7.61
CA CYS A 116 -1.93 0.50 9.02
C CYS A 116 -0.65 -0.24 9.42
N HIS A 117 0.41 0.48 9.79
CA HIS A 117 1.73 -0.09 10.15
C HIS A 117 1.98 -0.16 11.67
N HIS A 118 0.95 0.01 12.50
CA HIS A 118 1.13 -0.12 13.96
C HIS A 118 1.61 -1.54 14.33
N ASP A 119 2.81 -1.61 14.92
CA ASP A 119 3.54 -2.81 15.36
C ASP A 119 4.06 -3.74 14.24
N TYR A 120 4.02 -3.33 12.96
CA TYR A 120 4.62 -4.15 11.91
C TYR A 120 6.13 -3.97 11.87
N GLN A 121 6.80 -5.09 11.66
CA GLN A 121 8.26 -5.20 11.64
C GLN A 121 8.65 -6.24 10.58
N ALA A 122 8.19 -6.06 9.34
CA ALA A 122 8.53 -6.98 8.25
C ALA A 122 10.05 -7.13 8.06
N HIS A 123 10.81 -6.08 8.38
CA HIS A 123 12.27 -6.08 8.42
C HIS A 123 12.90 -6.72 9.67
N GLY A 124 12.10 -7.24 10.61
CA GLY A 124 12.58 -7.70 11.91
C GLY A 124 13.69 -8.75 11.78
N GLY A 125 14.84 -8.50 12.41
CA GLY A 125 16.05 -9.34 12.27
C GLY A 125 17.08 -8.80 11.28
N LEU A 126 16.73 -7.80 10.46
CA LEU A 126 17.70 -7.05 9.66
C LEU A 126 18.30 -5.88 10.47
N GLU A 127 19.50 -5.45 10.07
CA GLU A 127 20.11 -4.24 10.62
C GLU A 127 19.34 -2.98 10.19
N ASP A 128 19.65 -1.86 10.85
CA ASP A 128 19.12 -0.56 10.48
C ASP A 128 19.51 -0.18 9.04
N PRO A 129 18.65 0.57 8.32
CA PRO A 129 18.98 1.05 7.00
C PRO A 129 20.22 1.98 7.06
N ASN A 130 21.09 1.89 6.07
CA ASN A 130 22.20 2.81 5.89
C ASN A 130 22.05 3.58 4.57
N LEU A 131 21.00 4.41 4.49
CA LEU A 131 20.64 5.16 3.28
C LEU A 131 21.57 6.35 2.99
N LEU A 132 22.48 6.64 3.92
CA LEU A 132 23.54 7.63 3.75
C LEU A 132 24.73 7.06 2.96
N ALA A 133 25.01 5.75 3.07
CA ALA A 133 26.13 5.10 2.40
C ALA A 133 25.77 4.47 1.04
N SER A 134 24.49 4.44 0.67
CA SER A 134 23.97 3.82 -0.55
C SER A 134 24.18 4.65 -1.83
N GLU A 135 25.34 5.29 -1.98
CA GLU A 135 25.65 6.06 -3.20
C GLU A 135 26.02 5.15 -4.37
N GLY A 136 25.20 5.20 -5.40
CA GLY A 136 25.68 5.05 -6.78
C GLY A 136 25.69 6.44 -7.42
N ASP A 137 26.62 6.67 -8.36
CA ASP A 137 26.73 7.94 -9.11
C ASP A 137 25.48 8.24 -9.98
N ASP A 138 24.63 7.24 -10.23
CA ASP A 138 23.42 7.37 -11.04
C ASP A 138 22.23 7.91 -10.23
N LEU A 139 21.81 9.14 -10.56
CA LEU A 139 20.62 9.79 -10.00
C LEU A 139 19.34 8.98 -10.25
N ASN A 140 19.30 8.08 -11.23
CA ASN A 140 18.14 7.26 -11.53
C ASN A 140 17.99 6.03 -10.63
N THR A 141 18.98 5.67 -9.81
CA THR A 141 18.92 4.44 -9.01
C THR A 141 19.19 4.63 -7.52
N ILE A 142 18.40 4.01 -6.65
CA ILE A 142 18.70 3.89 -5.22
C ILE A 142 19.12 2.46 -4.87
N LEU A 143 20.01 2.33 -3.89
CA LEU A 143 20.38 1.02 -3.36
C LEU A 143 19.60 0.76 -2.07
N LEU A 144 18.85 -0.33 -2.06
CA LEU A 144 18.10 -0.81 -0.90
C LEU A 144 18.64 -2.18 -0.51
N GLN A 145 18.80 -2.45 0.78
CA GLN A 145 19.31 -3.74 1.25
C GLN A 145 18.19 -4.51 1.94
N GLY A 146 18.17 -5.83 1.75
CA GLY A 146 17.20 -6.68 2.39
C GLY A 146 17.25 -8.12 1.89
N ILE A 147 16.17 -8.84 2.12
CA ILE A 147 16.04 -10.26 1.78
C ILE A 147 14.75 -10.51 0.99
N GLU A 148 14.86 -11.27 -0.10
CA GLU A 148 13.69 -11.75 -0.83
C GLU A 148 13.01 -12.85 0.01
N THR A 149 11.72 -12.66 0.30
CA THR A 149 10.96 -13.53 1.20
C THR A 149 10.09 -14.54 0.47
N ASP A 150 9.48 -14.14 -0.64
CA ASP A 150 8.58 -14.95 -1.47
C ASP A 150 8.36 -14.17 -2.79
N SER A 151 7.56 -14.70 -3.70
CA SER A 151 7.14 -14.01 -4.92
C SER A 151 5.64 -14.15 -5.19
N ILE A 152 5.10 -13.24 -5.98
CA ILE A 152 3.69 -13.20 -6.33
C ILE A 152 3.38 -14.33 -7.32
N LEU A 153 2.50 -15.26 -6.93
CA LEU A 153 2.03 -16.34 -7.81
C LEU A 153 0.88 -15.87 -8.70
N VAL A 154 -0.14 -15.25 -8.11
CA VAL A 154 -1.33 -14.79 -8.83
C VAL A 154 -1.96 -13.59 -8.13
N VAL A 155 -2.61 -12.72 -8.90
CA VAL A 155 -3.23 -11.47 -8.43
C VAL A 155 -4.68 -11.39 -8.89
N SER A 156 -5.54 -10.77 -8.09
CA SER A 156 -6.91 -10.46 -8.47
C SER A 156 -6.98 -9.27 -9.43
N THR A 157 -8.14 -9.04 -10.02
CA THR A 157 -8.48 -7.71 -10.59
C THR A 157 -8.39 -6.60 -9.53
N VAL A 158 -8.10 -5.36 -9.95
CA VAL A 158 -8.02 -4.19 -9.04
C VAL A 158 -9.40 -3.87 -8.47
N CYS A 159 -9.49 -3.64 -7.17
CA CYS A 159 -10.68 -3.03 -6.57
C CYS A 159 -10.63 -1.51 -6.81
N THR A 160 -11.19 -1.04 -7.93
CA THR A 160 -11.24 0.39 -8.23
C THR A 160 -12.17 1.13 -7.28
N ILE A 161 -12.03 2.45 -7.17
CA ILE A 161 -12.97 3.28 -6.39
C ILE A 161 -14.44 3.11 -6.84
N ALA A 162 -14.68 2.84 -8.12
CA ALA A 162 -16.02 2.60 -8.66
C ALA A 162 -16.60 1.26 -8.15
N ILE A 163 -15.80 0.20 -8.14
CA ILE A 163 -16.16 -1.09 -7.55
C ILE A 163 -16.41 -0.90 -6.05
N TRP A 164 -15.50 -0.22 -5.35
CA TRP A 164 -15.62 0.05 -3.93
C TRP A 164 -16.91 0.81 -3.58
N ARG A 165 -17.27 1.86 -4.32
CA ARG A 165 -18.48 2.66 -4.04
C ARG A 165 -19.80 1.94 -4.37
N SER A 166 -19.76 0.86 -5.15
CA SER A 166 -20.97 0.15 -5.60
C SER A 166 -21.12 -1.24 -4.97
N TYR A 167 -22.19 -1.45 -4.20
CA TYR A 167 -22.52 -2.75 -3.62
C TYR A 167 -22.74 -3.85 -4.67
N SER A 168 -23.36 -3.49 -5.80
CA SER A 168 -23.64 -4.41 -6.90
C SER A 168 -22.40 -4.81 -7.70
N LEU A 169 -21.29 -4.05 -7.59
CA LEU A 169 -20.03 -4.39 -8.24
C LEU A 169 -19.06 -5.09 -7.29
N LEU A 170 -19.03 -4.71 -6.01
CA LEU A 170 -18.08 -5.25 -5.04
C LEU A 170 -18.29 -6.75 -4.74
N SER A 171 -19.55 -7.17 -4.63
CA SER A 171 -19.88 -8.57 -4.30
C SER A 171 -19.49 -9.54 -5.44
N PRO A 172 -19.82 -9.27 -6.73
CA PRO A 172 -19.27 -10.03 -7.84
C PRO A 172 -17.74 -9.97 -7.92
N TRP A 173 -17.13 -8.81 -7.62
CA TRP A 173 -15.67 -8.68 -7.60
C TRP A 173 -15.03 -9.61 -6.57
N LEU A 174 -15.61 -9.74 -5.36
CA LEU A 174 -15.13 -10.67 -4.33
C LEU A 174 -15.27 -12.14 -4.75
N LEU A 175 -16.34 -12.52 -5.45
CA LEU A 175 -16.46 -13.87 -6.01
C LEU A 175 -15.39 -14.11 -7.09
N LYS A 176 -15.13 -13.10 -7.93
CA LYS A 176 -14.08 -13.16 -8.94
C LYS A 176 -12.69 -13.30 -8.32
N VAL A 177 -12.43 -12.64 -7.20
CA VAL A 177 -11.19 -12.80 -6.41
C VAL A 177 -11.00 -14.27 -5.98
N ALA A 178 -12.07 -14.94 -5.53
CA ALA A 178 -11.97 -16.34 -5.12
C ALA A 178 -11.55 -17.26 -6.27
N GLU A 179 -12.02 -16.97 -7.49
CA GLU A 179 -11.60 -17.68 -8.70
C GLU A 179 -10.17 -17.32 -9.12
N ASP A 180 -9.86 -16.02 -9.22
CA ASP A 180 -8.56 -15.50 -9.65
C ASP A 180 -7.43 -16.05 -8.77
N LEU A 181 -7.65 -16.09 -7.46
CA LEU A 181 -6.67 -16.61 -6.51
C LEU A 181 -6.77 -18.13 -6.29
N SER A 182 -7.70 -18.80 -6.98
CA SER A 182 -7.97 -20.24 -6.83
C SER A 182 -8.15 -20.65 -5.36
N LEU A 183 -9.01 -19.92 -4.63
CA LEU A 183 -9.32 -20.16 -3.21
C LEU A 183 -10.25 -21.35 -3.00
N SER A 184 -10.96 -21.77 -4.06
CA SER A 184 -11.87 -22.91 -4.06
C SER A 184 -11.37 -24.01 -4.97
N HIS A 185 -11.46 -25.26 -4.51
CA HIS A 185 -11.14 -26.46 -5.29
C HIS A 185 -12.39 -27.26 -5.67
N SER A 186 -13.59 -26.84 -5.24
CA SER A 186 -14.84 -27.58 -5.44
C SER A 186 -16.06 -26.69 -5.31
N ARG A 187 -17.15 -27.09 -5.97
CA ARG A 187 -18.48 -26.56 -5.71
C ARG A 187 -19.22 -27.46 -4.73
N ASP A 188 -20.09 -26.88 -3.90
CA ASP A 188 -20.99 -27.66 -3.05
C ASP A 188 -22.06 -28.38 -3.90
N PRO A 189 -22.90 -29.25 -3.31
CA PRO A 189 -23.97 -29.94 -4.05
C PRO A 189 -24.99 -29.02 -4.71
N GLY A 190 -25.12 -27.77 -4.24
CA GLY A 190 -25.95 -26.72 -4.83
C GLY A 190 -25.26 -25.92 -5.94
N GLY A 191 -24.03 -26.30 -6.32
CA GLY A 191 -23.24 -25.62 -7.34
C GLY A 191 -22.56 -24.34 -6.85
N ARG A 192 -22.59 -24.03 -5.54
CA ARG A 192 -21.99 -22.81 -4.98
C ARG A 192 -20.50 -23.00 -4.76
N ILE A 193 -19.75 -21.89 -4.82
CA ILE A 193 -18.32 -21.89 -4.51
C ILE A 193 -18.13 -22.29 -3.04
N SER A 194 -17.39 -23.39 -2.79
CA SER A 194 -17.06 -23.85 -1.44
C SER A 194 -15.60 -23.55 -1.12
N ILE A 195 -15.36 -22.84 -0.02
CA ILE A 195 -14.02 -22.43 0.43
C ILE A 195 -13.87 -22.86 1.89
N MET A 196 -12.69 -23.37 2.26
CA MET A 196 -12.39 -23.75 3.63
C MET A 196 -12.43 -22.54 4.57
N GLU A 197 -12.90 -22.75 5.79
CA GLU A 197 -13.02 -21.72 6.82
C GLU A 197 -11.71 -20.95 7.06
N GLU A 198 -10.60 -21.68 7.12
CA GLU A 198 -9.25 -21.12 7.35
C GLU A 198 -8.83 -20.15 6.23
N VAL A 199 -9.22 -20.44 4.99
CA VAL A 199 -8.95 -19.56 3.83
C VAL A 199 -9.82 -18.32 3.88
N ILE A 200 -11.09 -18.44 4.29
CA ILE A 200 -11.99 -17.30 4.50
C ILE A 200 -11.43 -16.38 5.59
N GLU A 201 -10.95 -16.95 6.70
CA GLU A 201 -10.38 -16.17 7.80
C GLU A 201 -9.05 -15.50 7.40
N SER A 202 -8.21 -16.20 6.64
CA SER A 202 -6.98 -15.65 6.06
C SER A 202 -7.28 -14.47 5.13
N LEU A 203 -8.27 -14.62 4.23
CA LEU A 203 -8.72 -13.55 3.34
C LEU A 203 -9.29 -12.36 4.13
N ALA A 204 -10.07 -12.62 5.18
CA ALA A 204 -10.62 -11.58 6.04
C ALA A 204 -9.51 -10.78 6.75
N ARG A 205 -8.44 -11.45 7.25
CA ARG A 205 -7.25 -10.77 7.79
C ARG A 205 -6.59 -9.88 6.74
N THR A 206 -6.42 -10.39 5.52
CA THR A 206 -5.84 -9.66 4.39
C THR A 206 -6.65 -8.41 4.01
N ILE A 207 -7.98 -8.53 3.95
CA ILE A 207 -8.88 -7.41 3.63
C ILE A 207 -8.80 -6.31 4.71
N VAL A 208 -8.68 -6.71 5.97
CA VAL A 208 -8.56 -5.79 7.10
C VAL A 208 -7.18 -5.14 7.18
N ALA A 209 -6.13 -5.82 6.69
CA ALA A 209 -4.74 -5.37 6.72
C ALA A 209 -4.33 -4.81 8.11
N GLY A 210 -4.76 -5.51 9.16
CA GLY A 210 -4.54 -5.14 10.58
C GLY A 210 -5.29 -3.92 11.11
N SER A 211 -6.16 -3.29 10.34
CA SER A 211 -6.91 -2.10 10.75
C SER A 211 -8.31 -2.42 11.33
N GLY A 212 -8.47 -2.26 12.63
CA GLY A 212 -9.77 -2.26 13.32
C GLY A 212 -10.62 -1.00 13.12
N GLY A 213 -10.19 -0.02 12.33
CA GLY A 213 -10.93 1.21 12.05
C GLY A 213 -10.31 2.48 12.65
N THR A 214 -10.88 3.64 12.31
CA THR A 214 -10.42 4.98 12.72
C THR A 214 -11.26 5.53 13.88
N GLN A 215 -10.62 5.98 14.97
CA GLN A 215 -11.25 6.79 16.03
C GLN A 215 -10.55 8.16 16.13
N SER A 216 -11.09 9.05 16.97
CA SER A 216 -10.53 10.41 17.21
C SER A 216 -9.06 10.42 17.65
N SER A 217 -8.54 9.30 18.17
CA SER A 217 -7.16 9.13 18.64
C SER A 217 -6.23 8.35 17.69
N GLY A 218 -6.68 7.97 16.48
CA GLY A 218 -5.89 7.19 15.51
C GLY A 218 -6.56 5.89 15.05
N THR A 219 -5.84 5.07 14.26
CA THR A 219 -6.28 3.75 13.80
C THR A 219 -6.04 2.69 14.88
N LYS A 220 -7.02 1.81 15.13
CA LYS A 220 -6.87 0.69 16.07
C LYS A 220 -6.39 -0.57 15.36
N LYS A 221 -5.62 -1.41 16.05
CA LYS A 221 -5.28 -2.77 15.61
C LYS A 221 -6.55 -3.62 15.48
N ALA A 222 -6.60 -4.47 14.46
CA ALA A 222 -7.68 -5.40 14.26
C ALA A 222 -7.73 -6.44 15.38
N THR A 223 -8.90 -6.62 16.00
CA THR A 223 -9.15 -7.71 16.95
C THR A 223 -9.69 -8.94 16.21
N PRO A 224 -9.71 -10.13 16.84
CA PRO A 224 -10.34 -11.32 16.25
C PRO A 224 -11.81 -11.09 15.84
N GLU A 225 -12.53 -10.23 16.54
CA GLU A 225 -13.94 -9.88 16.25
C GLU A 225 -14.06 -9.11 14.94
N HIS A 226 -13.11 -8.22 14.63
CA HIS A 226 -13.06 -7.50 13.36
C HIS A 226 -12.87 -8.47 12.19
N VAL A 227 -11.92 -9.41 12.32
CA VAL A 227 -11.66 -10.45 11.31
C VAL A 227 -12.90 -11.33 11.12
N LYS A 228 -13.53 -11.79 12.22
CA LYS A 228 -14.76 -12.59 12.17
C LYS A 228 -15.92 -11.85 11.47
N GLY A 229 -16.06 -10.54 11.69
CA GLY A 229 -17.06 -9.72 11.02
C GLY A 229 -16.89 -9.67 9.51
N VAL A 230 -15.65 -9.50 9.04
CA VAL A 230 -15.31 -9.50 7.61
C VAL A 230 -15.45 -10.90 7.00
N ALA A 231 -15.04 -11.95 7.72
CA ALA A 231 -15.24 -13.34 7.31
C ALA A 231 -16.74 -13.67 7.13
N ALA A 232 -17.58 -13.26 8.08
CA ALA A 232 -19.03 -13.46 8.00
C ALA A 232 -19.66 -12.73 6.80
N TRP A 233 -19.16 -11.53 6.47
CA TRP A 233 -19.57 -10.82 5.26
C TRP A 233 -19.24 -11.61 4.00
N PHE A 234 -18.02 -12.13 3.87
CA PHE A 234 -17.64 -12.90 2.69
C PHE A 234 -18.43 -14.22 2.58
N LYS A 235 -18.64 -14.93 3.69
CA LYS A 235 -19.52 -16.11 3.73
C LYS A 235 -20.92 -15.81 3.25
N THR A 236 -21.51 -14.70 3.70
CA THR A 236 -22.84 -14.29 3.26
C THR A 236 -22.92 -14.14 1.74
N ILE A 237 -21.84 -13.64 1.11
CA ILE A 237 -21.75 -13.53 -0.35
C ILE A 237 -21.67 -14.92 -1.01
N LEU A 238 -20.89 -15.85 -0.45
CA LEU A 238 -20.76 -17.23 -0.96
C LEU A 238 -22.06 -18.02 -0.82
N ASP A 239 -22.73 -17.91 0.33
CA ASP A 239 -24.00 -18.62 0.62
C ASP A 239 -25.13 -18.17 -0.30
N HIS A 240 -25.06 -16.94 -0.80
CA HIS A 240 -26.04 -16.34 -1.69
C HIS A 240 -25.50 -16.14 -3.12
N ASP A 241 -24.51 -16.94 -3.56
CA ASP A 241 -23.88 -16.85 -4.90
C ASP A 241 -24.87 -16.38 -6.00
N LEU A 242 -24.42 -15.39 -6.79
CA LEU A 242 -25.17 -14.68 -7.83
C LEU A 242 -25.85 -15.62 -8.83
N ALA A 243 -25.29 -16.81 -9.04
CA ALA A 243 -25.86 -17.81 -9.94
C ALA A 243 -27.17 -18.44 -9.42
N SER A 244 -27.46 -18.36 -8.11
CA SER A 244 -28.54 -19.10 -7.45
C SER A 244 -29.60 -18.24 -6.77
N SER A 245 -29.41 -16.92 -6.69
CA SER A 245 -30.25 -16.01 -5.92
C SER A 245 -31.05 -15.04 -6.80
N ASP A 246 -32.22 -14.59 -6.32
CA ASP A 246 -32.92 -13.46 -6.94
C ASP A 246 -32.14 -12.15 -6.70
N ALA A 247 -32.16 -11.26 -7.69
CA ALA A 247 -31.28 -10.09 -7.73
C ALA A 247 -31.53 -9.08 -6.58
N GLU A 248 -32.80 -8.87 -6.20
CA GLU A 248 -33.19 -7.89 -5.17
C GLU A 248 -32.84 -8.39 -3.76
N THR A 249 -33.12 -9.66 -3.46
CA THR A 249 -32.75 -10.27 -2.18
C THR A 249 -31.24 -10.35 -2.05
N TYR A 250 -30.53 -10.77 -3.10
CA TYR A 250 -29.07 -10.79 -3.11
C TYR A 250 -28.47 -9.42 -2.78
N TYR A 251 -28.95 -8.38 -3.47
CA TYR A 251 -28.50 -7.01 -3.25
C TYR A 251 -28.71 -6.57 -1.80
N THR A 252 -29.91 -6.80 -1.26
CA THR A 252 -30.26 -6.41 0.12
C THR A 252 -29.40 -7.11 1.16
N ILE A 253 -29.17 -8.41 0.98
CA ILE A 253 -28.33 -9.23 1.87
C ILE A 253 -26.88 -8.75 1.84
N CYS A 254 -26.30 -8.61 0.64
CA CYS A 254 -24.90 -8.19 0.48
C CYS A 254 -24.66 -6.78 1.00
N LYS A 255 -25.60 -5.85 0.76
CA LYS A 255 -25.57 -4.49 1.31
C LYS A 255 -25.55 -4.51 2.84
N THR A 256 -26.45 -5.27 3.45
CA THR A 256 -26.56 -5.36 4.92
C THR A 256 -25.31 -5.98 5.54
N ALA A 257 -24.79 -7.06 4.94
CA ALA A 257 -23.58 -7.72 5.40
C ALA A 257 -22.34 -6.80 5.31
N ARG A 258 -22.22 -6.03 4.23
CA ARG A 258 -21.14 -5.04 4.09
C ARG A 258 -21.22 -3.93 5.12
N ILE A 259 -22.40 -3.36 5.38
CA ILE A 259 -22.59 -2.32 6.41
C ILE A 259 -22.08 -2.83 7.76
N ARG A 260 -22.48 -4.05 8.15
CA ARG A 260 -22.03 -4.70 9.39
C ARG A 260 -20.52 -4.93 9.45
N ALA A 261 -19.88 -5.26 8.33
CA ALA A 261 -18.43 -5.41 8.26
C ALA A 261 -17.71 -4.06 8.40
N HIS A 262 -18.24 -3.01 7.74
CA HIS A 262 -17.67 -1.67 7.78
C HIS A 262 -17.84 -0.99 9.15
N GLU A 263 -18.92 -1.29 9.88
CA GLU A 263 -19.08 -0.88 11.29
C GLU A 263 -17.99 -1.46 12.20
N ARG A 264 -17.37 -2.57 11.78
CA ARG A 264 -16.37 -3.31 12.58
C ARG A 264 -14.94 -3.03 12.14
N ALA A 265 -14.66 -2.81 10.86
CA ALA A 265 -13.30 -2.65 10.38
C ALA A 265 -13.22 -1.63 9.23
N SER A 266 -12.07 -0.97 9.10
CA SER A 266 -11.82 -0.15 7.92
C SER A 266 -11.44 -1.03 6.73
N LEU A 267 -12.28 -0.99 5.71
CA LEU A 267 -12.14 -1.74 4.47
C LEU A 267 -11.60 -0.86 3.32
N SER A 268 -11.33 0.42 3.57
CA SER A 268 -10.85 1.37 2.56
C SER A 268 -9.47 1.03 2.00
N HIS A 269 -8.71 0.17 2.68
CA HIS A 269 -7.42 -0.35 2.22
C HIS A 269 -7.53 -1.16 0.92
N LEU A 270 -8.73 -1.68 0.59
CA LEU A 270 -8.93 -2.38 -0.68
C LEU A 270 -8.88 -1.46 -1.91
N VAL A 271 -9.19 -0.17 -1.74
CA VAL A 271 -9.30 0.78 -2.86
C VAL A 271 -7.97 0.89 -3.59
N ASN A 272 -8.03 0.77 -4.92
CA ASN A 272 -6.91 0.70 -5.88
C ASN A 272 -5.80 -0.28 -5.50
N ARG A 273 -6.17 -1.36 -4.83
CA ARG A 273 -5.28 -2.49 -4.52
C ARG A 273 -5.78 -3.78 -5.14
N ARG A 274 -4.90 -4.78 -5.12
CA ARG A 274 -5.19 -6.16 -5.52
C ARG A 274 -4.97 -7.08 -4.34
N LEU A 275 -5.84 -8.08 -4.23
CA LEU A 275 -5.56 -9.26 -3.42
C LEU A 275 -4.67 -10.19 -4.23
N PHE A 276 -3.79 -10.92 -3.56
CA PHE A 276 -2.85 -11.83 -4.22
C PHE A 276 -2.56 -13.06 -3.38
N LYS A 277 -2.01 -14.06 -4.04
CA LYS A 277 -1.47 -15.27 -3.42
C LYS A 277 0.01 -15.39 -3.75
N THR A 278 0.83 -15.70 -2.75
CA THR A 278 2.27 -15.93 -2.91
C THR A 278 2.56 -17.35 -3.40
N ARG A 279 3.81 -17.67 -3.76
CA ARG A 279 4.17 -19.05 -4.14
C ARG A 279 4.06 -20.02 -2.98
N ASP A 280 4.33 -19.57 -1.76
CA ASP A 280 4.10 -20.37 -0.55
C ASP A 280 2.62 -20.44 -0.13
N GLY A 281 1.70 -19.88 -0.92
CA GLY A 281 0.26 -19.95 -0.66
C GLY A 281 -0.26 -18.94 0.36
N LYS A 282 0.56 -17.96 0.80
CA LYS A 282 0.12 -16.89 1.70
C LYS A 282 -0.78 -15.90 0.94
N LEU A 283 -1.75 -15.29 1.63
CA LEU A 283 -2.60 -14.26 1.05
C LEU A 283 -2.10 -12.86 1.42
N GLY A 284 -2.17 -11.94 0.46
CA GLY A 284 -1.73 -10.57 0.63
C GLY A 284 -2.58 -9.54 -0.09
N LEU A 285 -2.34 -8.27 0.26
CA LEU A 285 -2.96 -7.08 -0.31
C LEU A 285 -1.85 -6.13 -0.74
N GLY A 286 -1.86 -5.64 -1.98
CA GLY A 286 -0.80 -4.75 -2.43
C GLY A 286 -1.15 -3.86 -3.62
N PRO A 287 -0.17 -3.14 -4.19
CA PRO A 287 -0.41 -2.06 -5.14
C PRO A 287 -1.10 -2.54 -6.43
N GLN A 288 -1.98 -1.74 -7.02
CA GLN A 288 -2.65 -2.07 -8.29
C GLN A 288 -1.71 -2.41 -9.47
N ALA A 289 -0.47 -1.91 -9.43
CA ALA A 289 0.55 -2.12 -10.44
C ALA A 289 1.24 -3.50 -10.37
N MET A 290 1.00 -4.28 -9.31
CA MET A 290 1.64 -5.59 -9.12
C MET A 290 1.19 -6.62 -10.17
N ARG A 291 2.03 -7.63 -10.39
CA ARG A 291 1.75 -8.77 -11.29
C ARG A 291 2.43 -10.06 -10.81
N PRO A 292 2.04 -11.23 -11.36
CA PRO A 292 2.75 -12.48 -11.13
C PRO A 292 4.24 -12.37 -11.47
N GLY A 293 5.09 -12.94 -10.61
CA GLY A 293 6.54 -12.88 -10.72
C GLY A 293 7.21 -11.65 -10.09
N ASP A 294 6.45 -10.67 -9.60
CA ASP A 294 7.02 -9.64 -8.73
C ASP A 294 7.51 -10.28 -7.40
N SER A 295 8.61 -9.76 -6.87
CA SER A 295 9.26 -10.20 -5.62
C SER A 295 8.63 -9.53 -4.41
N ILE A 296 8.53 -10.28 -3.31
CA ILE A 296 8.13 -9.78 -1.99
C ILE A 296 9.39 -9.71 -1.14
N THR A 297 9.77 -8.51 -0.73
CA THR A 297 11.07 -8.25 -0.12
C THR A 297 10.90 -7.59 1.25
N ALA A 298 11.57 -8.13 2.25
CA ALA A 298 11.78 -7.43 3.52
C ALA A 298 13.03 -6.54 3.37
N LEU A 299 12.83 -5.22 3.37
CA LEU A 299 13.92 -4.24 3.25
C LEU A 299 14.28 -3.66 4.61
N ARG A 300 15.57 -3.38 4.83
CA ARG A 300 16.06 -2.69 6.04
C ARG A 300 15.27 -1.39 6.27
N GLY A 301 14.71 -1.22 7.46
CA GLY A 301 13.93 -0.05 7.85
C GLY A 301 12.55 0.08 7.19
N SER A 302 12.03 -0.98 6.56
CA SER A 302 10.64 -1.03 6.11
C SER A 302 9.78 -1.87 7.05
N ASP A 303 8.80 -1.25 7.70
CA ASP A 303 7.85 -1.95 8.57
C ASP A 303 6.91 -2.89 7.79
N LEU A 304 6.82 -2.72 6.47
CA LEU A 304 5.93 -3.46 5.57
C LEU A 304 6.74 -4.22 4.49
N PRO A 305 6.27 -5.39 4.02
CA PRO A 305 6.87 -6.03 2.86
C PRO A 305 6.75 -5.16 1.60
N VAL A 306 7.85 -5.02 0.88
CA VAL A 306 7.96 -4.20 -0.33
C VAL A 306 7.86 -5.09 -1.57
N ILE A 307 7.08 -4.65 -2.55
CA ILE A 307 6.98 -5.32 -3.85
C ILE A 307 8.03 -4.72 -4.78
N LEU A 308 8.98 -5.56 -5.20
CA LEU A 308 10.00 -5.21 -6.19
C LEU A 308 9.79 -6.03 -7.46
N ARG A 309 9.91 -5.40 -8.62
CA ARG A 309 9.81 -6.07 -9.91
C ARG A 309 11.21 -6.28 -10.50
N PRO A 310 11.69 -7.52 -10.67
CA PRO A 310 12.98 -7.77 -11.30
C PRO A 310 12.97 -7.33 -12.77
N CYS A 311 14.05 -6.68 -13.20
CA CYS A 311 14.27 -6.12 -14.54
C CYS A 311 15.75 -6.30 -14.93
N GLU A 312 16.10 -7.40 -15.60
CA GLU A 312 17.49 -7.75 -15.95
C GLU A 312 18.45 -7.68 -14.75
N GLN A 313 19.16 -6.55 -14.58
CA GLN A 313 20.14 -6.31 -13.49
C GLN A 313 19.64 -5.31 -12.44
N GLU A 314 18.44 -4.77 -12.61
CA GLU A 314 17.83 -3.75 -11.76
C GLU A 314 16.46 -4.23 -11.27
N PHE A 315 15.87 -3.47 -10.34
CA PHE A 315 14.53 -3.66 -9.84
C PHE A 315 13.72 -2.40 -10.04
N ARG A 316 12.40 -2.54 -10.19
CA ARG A 316 11.47 -1.43 -10.04
C ARG A 316 10.71 -1.55 -8.72
N PHE A 317 10.65 -0.47 -7.97
CA PHE A 317 9.76 -0.33 -6.83
C PHE A 317 8.31 -0.34 -7.32
N ILE A 318 7.47 -1.22 -6.78
CA ILE A 318 6.05 -1.29 -7.16
C ILE A 318 5.16 -0.71 -6.06
N GLY A 319 5.57 -0.83 -4.80
CA GLY A 319 4.87 -0.30 -3.64
C GLY A 319 4.83 -1.26 -2.46
N LEU A 320 4.20 -0.82 -1.38
CA LEU A 320 4.08 -1.63 -0.15
C LEU A 320 2.92 -2.60 -0.21
N SER A 321 3.09 -3.72 0.48
CA SER A 321 2.07 -4.76 0.62
C SER A 321 1.83 -5.15 2.07
N TYR A 322 0.71 -5.82 2.30
CA TYR A 322 0.41 -6.58 3.49
C TYR A 322 0.40 -8.06 3.10
N VAL A 323 1.06 -8.92 3.87
CA VAL A 323 1.10 -10.37 3.63
C VAL A 323 0.91 -11.12 4.94
N ASN A 324 -0.07 -12.01 4.98
CA ASN A 324 -0.29 -12.87 6.15
C ASN A 324 0.97 -13.66 6.46
N GLY A 325 1.50 -13.50 7.68
CA GLY A 325 2.68 -14.24 8.16
C GLY A 325 4.04 -13.63 7.77
N LEU A 326 4.08 -12.41 7.21
CA LEU A 326 5.33 -11.68 6.94
C LEU A 326 5.40 -10.31 7.67
N MET A 327 4.45 -9.99 8.55
CA MET A 327 4.29 -8.63 9.07
C MET A 327 5.01 -8.36 10.40
N TYR A 328 5.41 -9.39 11.15
CA TYR A 328 5.87 -9.26 12.54
C TYR A 328 7.29 -9.79 12.75
N GLY A 329 8.11 -9.79 11.69
CA GLY A 329 9.53 -10.16 11.77
C GLY A 329 9.80 -11.66 11.89
N GLU A 330 8.79 -12.50 11.66
CA GLU A 330 8.93 -13.96 11.80
C GLU A 330 9.73 -14.60 10.64
N THR A 331 9.79 -13.95 9.48
CA THR A 331 10.29 -14.58 8.25
C THR A 331 11.80 -14.44 8.05
N VAL A 332 12.36 -13.26 8.29
CA VAL A 332 13.78 -12.98 8.05
C VAL A 332 14.69 -13.91 8.87
N PRO A 333 14.48 -14.12 10.19
CA PRO A 333 15.34 -15.02 10.96
C PRO A 333 15.29 -16.46 10.47
N ALA A 334 14.11 -16.92 10.01
CA ALA A 334 13.94 -18.26 9.47
C ALA A 334 14.70 -18.44 8.14
N LEU A 335 14.69 -17.42 7.27
CA LEU A 335 15.43 -17.43 6.01
C LEU A 335 16.95 -17.36 6.23
N GLN A 336 17.42 -16.51 7.14
CA GLN A 336 18.84 -16.45 7.53
C GLN A 336 19.31 -17.78 8.11
N ALA A 337 18.51 -18.43 8.96
CA ALA A 337 18.81 -19.76 9.48
C ALA A 337 18.86 -20.84 8.38
N ALA A 338 18.13 -20.64 7.28
CA ALA A 338 18.17 -21.48 6.09
C ALA A 338 19.32 -21.14 5.12
N GLY A 339 20.18 -20.15 5.46
CA GLY A 339 21.32 -19.75 4.65
C GLY A 339 21.00 -18.75 3.53
N VAL A 340 19.83 -18.10 3.56
CA VAL A 340 19.50 -17.02 2.64
C VAL A 340 20.15 -15.73 3.15
N GLU A 341 20.98 -15.13 2.31
CA GLU A 341 21.70 -13.90 2.63
C GLU A 341 20.96 -12.65 2.16
N GLU A 342 21.20 -11.54 2.85
CA GLU A 342 20.79 -10.22 2.37
C GLU A 342 21.58 -9.84 1.11
N HIS A 343 20.95 -9.07 0.23
CA HIS A 343 21.63 -8.48 -0.91
C HIS A 343 21.15 -7.05 -1.17
N VAL A 344 21.93 -6.35 -1.98
CA VAL A 344 21.65 -4.97 -2.40
C VAL A 344 20.82 -5.00 -3.67
N PHE A 345 19.62 -4.44 -3.60
CA PHE A 345 18.72 -4.18 -4.71
C PHE A 345 19.06 -2.83 -5.33
N ILE A 346 19.45 -2.83 -6.61
CA ILE A 346 19.58 -1.61 -7.42
C ILE A 346 18.20 -1.28 -7.96
N VAL A 347 17.54 -0.26 -7.42
CA VAL A 347 16.16 0.10 -7.76
C VAL A 347 16.13 1.32 -8.65
N ARG A 348 15.56 1.22 -9.85
CA ARG A 348 15.43 2.30 -10.84
C ARG A 348 14.07 2.95 -10.85
#